data_AF-A0A9W9K2E1-F1
#
_entry.id   AF-A0A9W9K2E1-F1
#
_cell.length_a   1.000
_cell.length_b   1.000
_cell.length_c   1.000
_cell.angle_alpha   90.00
_cell.angle_beta   90.00
_cell.angle_gamma   90.00
#
_symmetry.space_group_name_H-M   'P 1'
#
loop_
_entity.id
_entity.type
_entity.pdbx_description
1 polymer ?
#
loop_
_entity_poly.entity_id
_entity_poly.type
_entity_poly.pdbx_seq_one_letter_code
_entity_poly.pdbx_strand_id
1 'polypeptide(L)'
;MLSEDVEKGIGNDTTATGASWEYLSVEGSPGLGLLTSQSHPWEGAATYVLTEWATGLRQASGVAGYGWNEWVLAPETGIAMGLNKSSSRVVTGSGDTLSVWWALHQTGLRVHADVPDGTKGTIRFRGSSKTFSAGHNQSATLTL
;
A
#
# COMPACT_ATOMS: atom_id res chain seq x y z
N MET A 1 -23.49 -15.33 -37.14
CA MET A 1 -22.20 -14.61 -37.19
C MET A 1 -21.73 -14.50 -35.75
N LEU A 2 -20.73 -15.29 -35.39
CA LEU A 2 -20.16 -15.37 -34.03
C LEU A 2 -18.87 -14.53 -33.98
N SER A 3 -18.53 -14.15 -32.73
CA SER A 3 -17.32 -13.49 -32.21
C SER A 3 -17.11 -12.02 -32.55
N GLU A 4 -17.68 -11.15 -31.71
CA GLU A 4 -16.92 -9.98 -31.25
C GLU A 4 -16.47 -10.30 -29.83
N ASP A 5 -15.15 -10.40 -29.66
CA ASP A 5 -14.47 -10.47 -28.37
C ASP A 5 -14.61 -9.11 -27.67
N VAL A 6 -15.82 -8.80 -27.19
CA VAL A 6 -16.02 -7.74 -26.21
C VAL A 6 -15.17 -8.16 -25.01
N GLU A 7 -14.12 -7.40 -24.69
CA GLU A 7 -13.32 -7.63 -23.50
C GLU A 7 -14.27 -7.84 -22.32
N LYS A 8 -14.29 -9.03 -21.75
CA LYS A 8 -15.09 -9.32 -20.55
C LYS A 8 -14.13 -9.16 -19.37
N GLY A 9 -14.38 -8.16 -18.52
CA GLY A 9 -13.68 -7.98 -17.26
C GLY A 9 -12.85 -6.71 -17.14
N ILE A 10 -11.76 -6.77 -16.37
CA ILE A 10 -10.80 -5.67 -16.16
C ILE A 10 -10.25 -5.22 -17.52
N GLY A 11 -10.55 -3.98 -17.92
CA GLY A 11 -10.23 -3.44 -19.25
C GLY A 11 -11.46 -3.01 -20.05
N ASN A 12 -12.66 -3.49 -19.69
CA ASN A 12 -13.89 -3.12 -20.37
C ASN A 12 -14.48 -1.79 -19.87
N ASP A 13 -14.41 -0.78 -20.72
CA ASP A 13 -14.95 0.57 -20.51
C ASP A 13 -16.44 0.61 -20.14
N THR A 14 -17.25 -0.32 -20.66
CA THR A 14 -18.70 -0.35 -20.39
C THR A 14 -19.05 -0.77 -18.97
N THR A 15 -18.13 -1.44 -18.30
CA THR A 15 -18.27 -1.87 -16.91
C THR A 15 -17.40 -1.06 -15.95
N ALA A 16 -16.49 -0.24 -16.46
CA ALA A 16 -15.55 0.54 -15.66
C ALA A 16 -16.24 1.40 -14.60
N THR A 17 -15.64 1.43 -13.42
CA THR A 17 -16.13 2.16 -12.24
C THR A 17 -14.96 2.75 -11.46
N GLY A 18 -15.21 3.80 -10.71
CA GLY A 18 -14.26 4.37 -9.75
C GLY A 18 -14.29 3.69 -8.37
N ALA A 19 -15.09 2.63 -8.21
CA ALA A 19 -15.26 1.90 -6.96
C ALA A 19 -15.02 0.40 -7.15
N SER A 20 -14.83 -0.34 -6.07
CA SER A 20 -14.74 -1.80 -6.15
C SER A 20 -16.14 -2.43 -6.32
N TRP A 21 -16.24 -3.46 -7.16
CA TRP A 21 -17.47 -4.24 -7.32
C TRP A 21 -17.69 -5.20 -6.15
N GLU A 22 -18.92 -5.68 -5.94
CA GLU A 22 -19.19 -6.67 -4.90
C GLU A 22 -18.75 -8.08 -5.30
N TYR A 23 -18.99 -8.47 -6.55
CA TYR A 23 -18.66 -9.81 -7.04
C TYR A 23 -17.95 -9.72 -8.39
N LEU A 24 -17.06 -10.68 -8.61
CA LEU A 24 -16.40 -10.96 -9.87
C LEU A 24 -16.76 -12.38 -10.31
N SER A 25 -17.05 -12.56 -11.60
CA SER A 25 -17.07 -13.89 -12.21
C SER A 25 -15.66 -14.48 -12.28
N VAL A 26 -15.56 -15.77 -12.60
CA VAL A 26 -14.27 -16.43 -12.86
C VAL A 26 -13.52 -15.74 -14.01
N GLU A 27 -14.26 -15.21 -14.97
CA GLU A 27 -13.75 -14.46 -16.11
C GLU A 27 -13.45 -12.98 -15.79
N GLY A 28 -13.67 -12.55 -14.55
CA GLY A 28 -13.35 -11.19 -14.08
C GLY A 28 -14.38 -10.12 -14.45
N SER A 29 -15.59 -10.50 -14.88
CA SER A 29 -16.68 -9.55 -15.13
C SER A 29 -17.46 -9.25 -13.84
N PRO A 30 -17.96 -8.01 -13.65
CA PRO A 30 -18.78 -7.70 -12.47
C PRO A 30 -20.08 -8.50 -12.43
N GLY A 31 -20.60 -8.71 -11.22
CA GLY A 31 -22.00 -9.06 -11.04
C GLY A 31 -22.93 -7.93 -11.49
N LEU A 32 -23.85 -8.24 -12.41
CA LEU A 32 -24.84 -7.28 -12.96
C LEU A 32 -26.30 -7.68 -12.63
N GLY A 33 -26.48 -8.61 -11.68
CA GLY A 33 -27.77 -9.23 -11.37
C GLY A 33 -28.53 -8.56 -10.22
N LEU A 34 -29.62 -9.21 -9.79
CA LEU A 34 -30.28 -8.84 -8.53
C LEU A 34 -29.35 -9.18 -7.36
N LEU A 35 -29.28 -8.28 -6.37
CA LEU A 35 -28.42 -8.39 -5.17
C LEU A 35 -26.91 -8.24 -5.46
N THR A 36 -26.53 -7.33 -6.36
CA THR A 36 -25.12 -6.96 -6.60
C THR A 36 -24.91 -5.45 -6.46
N SER A 37 -23.86 -5.03 -5.78
CA SER A 37 -23.41 -3.63 -5.68
C SER A 37 -22.18 -3.36 -6.55
N GLN A 38 -22.18 -2.23 -7.25
CA GLN A 38 -21.04 -1.74 -8.04
C GLN A 38 -20.15 -0.74 -7.27
N SER A 39 -20.42 -0.58 -5.97
CA SER A 39 -19.65 0.24 -5.04
C SER A 39 -19.66 -0.44 -3.67
N HIS A 40 -18.89 -1.51 -3.56
CA HIS A 40 -18.87 -2.37 -2.37
C HIS A 40 -17.49 -2.41 -1.72
N PRO A 41 -17.36 -1.96 -0.45
CA PRO A 41 -16.05 -1.75 0.17
C PRO A 41 -15.30 -3.04 0.53
N TRP A 42 -15.98 -4.20 0.56
CA TRP A 42 -15.32 -5.45 0.93
C TRP A 42 -14.26 -5.94 -0.07
N GLU A 43 -14.31 -5.46 -1.32
CA GLU A 43 -13.31 -5.69 -2.36
C GLU A 43 -12.24 -4.60 -2.34
N GLY A 44 -12.32 -3.67 -1.37
CA GLY A 44 -11.33 -2.63 -1.12
C GLY A 44 -10.03 -3.17 -0.49
N ALA A 45 -9.86 -4.49 -0.33
CA ALA A 45 -8.70 -5.10 0.30
C ALA A 45 -7.37 -4.65 -0.35
N ALA A 46 -7.38 -4.40 -1.66
CA ALA A 46 -6.22 -3.85 -2.37
C ALA A 46 -5.69 -2.56 -1.72
N THR A 47 -6.53 -1.72 -1.11
CA THR A 47 -6.11 -0.45 -0.51
C THR A 47 -5.14 -0.63 0.66
N TYR A 48 -5.38 -1.59 1.56
CA TYR A 48 -4.45 -1.88 2.64
C TYR A 48 -3.25 -2.70 2.14
N VAL A 49 -3.45 -3.65 1.21
CA VAL A 49 -2.36 -4.46 0.64
C VAL A 49 -1.33 -3.59 -0.07
N LEU A 50 -1.74 -2.57 -0.83
CA LEU A 50 -0.82 -1.64 -1.49
C LEU A 50 0.01 -0.85 -0.48
N THR A 51 -0.59 -0.43 0.63
CA THR A 51 0.15 0.26 1.70
C THR A 51 1.15 -0.68 2.36
N GLU A 52 0.69 -1.87 2.74
CA GLU A 52 1.46 -2.83 3.53
C GLU A 52 2.59 -3.51 2.76
N TRP A 53 2.38 -3.78 1.48
CA TRP A 53 3.25 -4.66 0.70
C TRP A 53 3.82 -4.01 -0.57
N ALA A 54 3.08 -3.11 -1.24
CA ALA A 54 3.65 -2.37 -2.36
C ALA A 54 4.57 -1.25 -1.86
N THR A 55 4.13 -0.44 -0.90
CA THR A 55 5.04 0.49 -0.20
C THR A 55 5.84 -0.18 0.90
N GLY A 56 5.29 -1.21 1.55
CA GLY A 56 5.98 -1.91 2.64
C GLY A 56 5.74 -1.30 4.02
N LEU A 57 4.82 -0.34 4.16
CA LEU A 57 4.54 0.35 5.42
C LEU A 57 3.48 -0.40 6.22
N ARG A 58 3.84 -0.90 7.40
CA ARG A 58 2.97 -1.74 8.25
C ARG A 58 3.07 -1.34 9.71
N GLN A 59 2.02 -1.61 10.48
CA GLN A 59 2.11 -1.63 11.93
C GLN A 59 3.14 -2.69 12.38
N ALA A 60 3.84 -2.42 13.48
CA ALA A 60 4.66 -3.43 14.13
C ALA A 60 3.77 -4.57 14.67
N SER A 61 4.35 -5.76 14.86
CA SER A 61 3.59 -6.90 15.39
C SER A 61 3.17 -6.69 16.85
N GLY A 62 1.99 -7.20 17.20
CA GLY A 62 1.48 -7.17 18.58
C GLY A 62 0.99 -5.81 19.04
N VAL A 63 0.86 -5.64 20.36
CA VAL A 63 0.29 -4.43 20.99
C VAL A 63 1.10 -3.16 20.71
N ALA A 64 2.40 -3.30 20.43
CA ALA A 64 3.28 -2.19 20.10
C ALA A 64 2.85 -1.48 18.81
N GLY A 65 2.32 -2.21 17.82
CA GLY A 65 1.85 -1.62 16.56
C GLY A 65 0.46 -1.00 16.64
N TYR A 66 -0.28 -1.23 17.72
CA TYR A 66 -1.65 -0.73 17.86
C TYR A 66 -1.68 0.80 17.67
N GLY A 67 -2.61 1.28 16.84
CA GLY A 67 -2.73 2.70 16.52
C GLY A 67 -1.50 3.32 15.84
N TRP A 68 -0.61 2.53 15.25
CA TRP A 68 0.65 3.01 14.62
C TRP A 68 1.68 3.58 15.60
N ASN A 69 1.59 3.24 16.90
CA ASN A 69 2.60 3.60 17.90
C ASN A 69 3.99 3.11 17.49
N GLU A 70 4.06 1.88 16.97
CA GLU A 70 5.25 1.34 16.32
C GLU A 70 4.93 0.85 14.91
N TRP A 71 5.85 1.09 13.97
CA TRP A 71 5.67 0.70 12.57
C TRP A 71 6.97 0.21 11.93
N VAL A 72 6.83 -0.48 10.81
CA VAL A 72 7.94 -1.00 10.01
C VAL A 72 7.75 -0.55 8.56
N LEU A 73 8.84 -0.11 7.94
CA LEU A 73 8.94 0.05 6.49
C LEU A 73 9.86 -1.03 5.93
N ALA A 74 9.34 -1.93 5.11
CA ALA A 74 10.06 -3.02 4.47
C ALA A 74 9.65 -3.12 2.98
N PRO A 75 10.36 -2.45 2.06
CA PRO A 75 9.92 -2.25 0.67
C PRO A 75 10.21 -3.45 -0.26
N GLU A 76 10.76 -4.56 0.25
CA GLU A 76 11.25 -5.68 -0.54
C GLU A 76 10.19 -6.26 -1.48
N THR A 77 8.95 -6.41 -1.01
CA THR A 77 7.85 -6.94 -1.83
C THR A 77 7.51 -5.99 -2.98
N GLY A 78 7.40 -4.68 -2.73
CA GLY A 78 7.20 -3.66 -3.75
C GLY A 78 8.30 -3.65 -4.81
N ILE A 79 9.55 -3.77 -4.36
CA ILE A 79 10.72 -3.84 -5.24
C ILE A 79 10.68 -5.11 -6.10
N ALA A 80 10.32 -6.25 -5.52
CA ALA A 80 10.16 -7.51 -6.25
C ALA A 80 9.03 -7.44 -7.31
N MET A 81 8.02 -6.59 -7.09
CA MET A 81 6.97 -6.27 -8.08
C MET A 81 7.42 -5.25 -9.14
N GLY A 82 8.66 -4.78 -9.10
CA GLY A 82 9.23 -3.86 -10.09
C GLY A 82 9.12 -2.37 -9.74
N LEU A 83 8.71 -2.02 -8.52
CA LEU A 83 8.65 -0.62 -8.09
C LEU A 83 10.05 -0.07 -7.82
N ASN A 84 10.37 1.08 -8.42
CA ASN A 84 11.60 1.83 -8.15
C ASN A 84 11.41 2.94 -7.11
N LYS A 85 10.16 3.30 -6.80
CA LYS A 85 9.76 4.26 -5.78
C LYS A 85 8.34 3.95 -5.32
N SER A 86 8.03 4.27 -4.08
CA SER A 86 6.65 4.24 -3.57
C SER A 86 6.47 5.22 -2.42
N SER A 87 5.22 5.58 -2.13
CA SER A 87 4.84 6.39 -0.98
C SER A 87 3.50 5.95 -0.41
N SER A 88 3.36 6.09 0.90
CA SER A 88 2.11 5.86 1.61
C SER A 88 1.92 6.86 2.73
N ARG A 89 0.65 7.12 3.05
CA ARG A 89 0.23 7.90 4.21
C ARG A 89 -0.84 7.13 4.96
N VAL A 90 -0.77 7.17 6.28
CA VAL A 90 -1.73 6.53 7.17
C VAL A 90 -2.07 7.48 8.31
N VAL A 91 -3.31 7.43 8.76
CA VAL A 91 -3.76 8.15 9.96
C VAL A 91 -3.48 7.25 11.16
N THR A 92 -2.75 7.78 12.12
CA THR A 92 -2.40 7.11 13.37
C THR A 92 -3.57 7.11 14.35
N GLY A 93 -3.45 6.37 15.45
CA GLY A 93 -4.47 6.32 16.50
C GLY A 93 -4.70 7.65 17.21
N SER A 94 -3.73 8.59 17.17
CA SER A 94 -3.90 9.96 17.68
C SER A 94 -4.64 10.88 16.70
N GLY A 95 -4.83 10.45 15.45
CA GLY A 95 -5.39 11.27 14.37
C GLY A 95 -4.33 11.99 13.52
N ASP A 96 -3.05 11.92 13.90
CA ASP A 96 -1.95 12.51 13.11
C ASP A 96 -1.60 11.64 11.90
N THR A 97 -1.00 12.25 10.88
CA THR A 97 -0.62 11.54 9.65
C THR A 97 0.85 11.12 9.66
N LEU A 98 1.09 9.81 9.59
CA LEU A 98 2.39 9.24 9.24
C LEU A 98 2.55 9.20 7.73
N SER A 99 3.64 9.75 7.21
CA SER A 99 3.96 9.76 5.78
C SER A 99 5.33 9.16 5.55
N VAL A 100 5.45 8.26 4.58
CA VAL A 100 6.72 7.69 4.13
C VAL A 100 6.78 7.67 2.61
N TRP A 101 7.98 7.91 2.09
CA TRP A 101 8.34 7.68 0.70
C TRP A 101 9.69 7.01 0.65
N TRP A 102 9.88 6.15 -0.34
CA TRP A 102 11.19 5.61 -0.65
C TRP A 102 11.45 5.57 -2.15
N ALA A 103 12.72 5.57 -2.52
CA ALA A 103 13.18 5.28 -3.87
C ALA A 103 14.47 4.46 -3.84
N LEU A 104 14.56 3.53 -4.78
CA LEU A 104 15.81 2.85 -5.10
C LEU A 104 16.79 3.87 -5.71
N HIS A 105 18.02 3.79 -5.24
CA HIS A 105 19.17 4.46 -5.81
C HIS A 105 20.23 3.42 -6.17
N GLN A 106 21.24 3.79 -6.95
CA GLN A 106 22.24 2.87 -7.51
C GLN A 106 22.84 1.88 -6.51
N THR A 107 22.99 2.27 -5.24
CA THR A 107 23.64 1.47 -4.19
C THR A 107 22.79 1.29 -2.93
N GLY A 108 21.50 1.64 -2.95
CA GLY A 108 20.70 1.59 -1.73
C GLY A 108 19.27 2.09 -1.84
N LEU A 109 18.65 2.29 -0.69
CA LEU A 109 17.29 2.80 -0.53
C LEU A 109 17.33 4.19 0.12
N ARG A 110 16.83 5.20 -0.58
CA ARG A 110 16.57 6.51 0.02
C ARG A 110 15.16 6.50 0.60
N VAL A 111 15.02 6.94 1.84
CA VAL A 111 13.75 7.05 2.54
C VAL A 111 13.56 8.46 3.06
N HIS A 112 12.35 8.98 2.92
CA HIS A 112 11.87 10.17 3.61
C HIS A 112 10.65 9.82 4.46
N ALA A 113 10.56 10.41 5.65
CA ALA A 113 9.41 10.22 6.51
C ALA A 113 9.05 11.48 7.31
N ASP A 114 7.75 11.71 7.47
CA ASP A 114 7.18 12.58 8.48
C ASP A 114 6.57 11.69 9.56
N VAL A 115 7.15 11.72 10.75
CA VAL A 115 6.83 10.81 11.84
C VAL A 115 6.12 11.58 12.94
N PRO A 116 4.82 11.31 13.19
CA PRO A 116 4.06 11.96 14.24
C PRO A 116 4.63 11.73 15.63
N ASP A 117 4.34 12.67 16.53
CA ASP A 117 4.66 12.56 17.95
C ASP A 117 4.07 11.27 18.55
N GLY A 118 4.81 10.66 19.46
CA GLY A 118 4.40 9.41 20.10
C GLY A 118 4.54 8.16 19.23
N THR A 119 4.95 8.29 17.97
CA THR A 119 5.22 7.15 17.08
C THR A 119 6.72 6.95 16.83
N LYS A 120 7.11 5.71 16.53
CA LYS A 120 8.46 5.37 16.06
C LYS A 120 8.42 4.25 15.04
N GLY A 121 9.33 4.31 14.07
CA GLY A 121 9.39 3.36 12.97
C GLY A 121 10.75 2.72 12.81
N THR A 122 10.77 1.49 12.32
CA THR A 122 12.00 0.85 11.85
C THR A 122 11.93 0.61 10.35
N ILE A 123 12.86 1.21 9.61
CA ILE A 123 13.10 0.90 8.20
C ILE A 123 14.01 -0.32 8.16
N ARG A 124 13.64 -1.32 7.35
CA ARG A 124 14.43 -2.52 7.07
C ARG A 124 14.65 -2.61 5.58
N PHE A 125 15.90 -2.81 5.19
CA PHE A 125 16.25 -3.01 3.79
C PHE A 125 17.48 -3.90 3.69
N ARG A 126 17.34 -5.10 3.12
CA ARG A 126 18.46 -6.02 2.81
C ARG A 126 19.43 -6.24 3.99
N GLY A 127 18.90 -6.42 5.20
CA GLY A 127 19.69 -6.64 6.42
C GLY A 127 20.15 -5.36 7.13
N SER A 128 20.10 -4.21 6.47
CA SER A 128 20.31 -2.90 7.10
C SER A 128 19.02 -2.43 7.78
N SER A 129 19.16 -1.69 8.89
CA SER A 129 18.00 -1.10 9.58
C SER A 129 18.29 0.31 10.10
N LYS A 130 17.26 1.15 10.11
CA LYS A 130 17.31 2.50 10.69
C LYS A 130 16.01 2.81 11.42
N THR A 131 16.13 3.29 12.65
CA THR A 131 14.98 3.75 13.43
C THR A 131 14.74 5.24 13.21
N PHE A 132 13.47 5.60 13.05
CA PHE A 132 12.98 6.97 13.02
C PHE A 132 12.08 7.18 14.25
N SER A 133 12.30 8.28 14.97
CA SER A 133 11.41 8.73 16.05
C SER A 133 10.57 9.90 15.53
N ALA A 134 9.77 10.54 16.38
CA ALA A 134 9.01 11.74 16.01
C ALA A 134 9.89 12.84 15.36
N GLY A 135 9.35 13.48 14.32
CA GLY A 135 10.00 14.57 13.60
C GLY A 135 9.59 14.64 12.12
N HIS A 136 9.77 15.82 11.52
CA HIS A 136 9.38 16.10 10.15
C HIS A 136 10.54 16.05 9.16
N ASN A 137 10.23 15.74 7.90
CA ASN A 137 11.17 15.71 6.78
C ASN A 137 12.46 14.91 7.08
N GLN A 138 12.32 13.84 7.85
CA GLN A 138 13.44 12.98 8.17
C GLN A 138 13.87 12.22 6.93
N SER A 139 15.16 12.01 6.77
CA SER A 139 15.71 11.27 5.64
C SER A 139 16.80 10.31 6.07
N ALA A 140 16.87 9.18 5.37
CA ALA A 140 17.95 8.21 5.53
C ALA A 140 18.27 7.56 4.20
N THR A 141 19.51 7.14 4.04
CA THR A 141 19.92 6.24 2.98
C THR A 141 20.40 4.95 3.63
N LEU A 142 19.79 3.83 3.26
CA LEU A 142 20.24 2.49 3.64
C LEU A 142 21.02 1.94 2.46
N THR A 143 22.34 1.84 2.60
CA THR A 143 23.21 1.23 1.60
C THR A 143 23.35 -0.26 1.83
N LEU A 144 23.78 -0.95 0.78
CA LEU A 144 24.34 -2.30 0.84
C LEU A 144 25.67 -2.32 1.58
#